data_AF-A0A367AA24-F1
#
_entry.id   AF-A0A367AA24-F1
#
_cell.length_a   1.000
_cell.length_b   1.000
_cell.length_c   1.000
_cell.angle_alpha   90.00
_cell.angle_beta   90.00
_cell.angle_gamma   90.00
#
_symmetry.space_group_name_H-M   'P 1'
#
loop_
_entity.id
_entity.type
_entity.pdbx_description
1 polymer ?
#
loop_
_entity_poly.entity_id
_entity_poly.type
_entity_poly.pdbx_seq_one_letter_code
_entity_poly.pdbx_strand_id
1 'polypeptide(L)'
;MSLSDESDRTLDARAAPLVPDDPYASDPSRPATSAAGPWWRWLFVLPGLAAVAYGGYGLLTAGDRIPLDSWLRWFVGSALVHDLVVVPVWLALGWAAARWLPAPARAPALVAAVVSGVLTVVALPFVLGYGADEANPSFLPRDYGRDLLLVVAGVLLVGAVWGAVAIRRARAAERRRDDCGVIGA
;
A
#
# COMPACT_ATOMS: atom_id res chain seq x y z
N MET A 1 39.44 -4.61 -0.06
CA MET A 1 38.38 -4.51 -1.08
C MET A 1 37.53 -3.30 -0.68
N SER A 2 37.80 -2.16 -1.32
CA SER A 2 37.29 -0.85 -0.90
C SER A 2 35.94 -0.58 -1.56
N LEU A 3 35.03 0.14 -0.88
CA LEU A 3 33.74 0.57 -1.44
C LEU A 3 33.89 1.41 -2.73
N SER A 4 35.08 1.99 -2.95
CA SER A 4 35.43 2.71 -4.17
C SER A 4 35.63 1.80 -5.39
N ASP A 5 36.02 0.53 -5.21
CA ASP A 5 36.16 -0.44 -6.33
C ASP A 5 34.82 -0.99 -6.82
N GLU A 6 33.76 -0.87 -6.01
CA GLU A 6 32.42 -1.33 -6.37
C GLU A 6 31.67 -0.25 -7.17
N SER A 7 31.90 1.04 -6.88
CA SER A 7 31.28 2.16 -7.61
C SER A 7 31.80 2.33 -9.04
N ASP A 8 33.05 1.96 -9.31
CA ASP A 8 33.62 2.03 -10.66
C ASP A 8 33.08 0.92 -11.59
N ARG A 9 32.60 -0.20 -11.04
CA ARG A 9 31.99 -1.29 -11.84
C ARG A 9 30.60 -0.96 -12.38
N THR A 10 29.89 0.02 -11.79
CA THR A 10 28.58 0.47 -12.28
C THR A 10 28.65 1.48 -13.43
N LEU A 11 29.82 2.08 -13.67
CA LEU A 11 30.03 3.01 -14.78
C LEU A 11 30.61 2.26 -15.98
N ASP A 12 29.86 1.30 -16.52
CA ASP A 12 30.24 0.70 -17.81
C ASP A 12 30.08 1.76 -18.92
N ALA A 13 31.20 2.37 -19.31
CA ALA A 13 31.25 3.38 -20.37
C ALA A 13 30.72 2.84 -21.72
N ARG A 14 30.60 1.52 -21.89
CA ARG A 14 30.00 0.88 -23.07
C ARG A 14 28.47 0.92 -23.07
N ALA A 15 27.84 1.09 -21.90
CA ALA A 15 26.38 1.17 -21.76
C ALA A 15 25.82 2.58 -22.03
N ALA A 16 26.63 3.62 -21.79
CA ALA A 16 26.26 5.02 -22.02
C ALA A 16 25.79 5.35 -23.45
N PRO A 17 26.36 4.80 -24.53
CA PRO A 17 25.87 5.06 -25.89
C PRO A 17 24.69 4.19 -26.33
N LEU A 18 24.27 3.17 -25.56
CA LEU A 18 23.23 2.21 -25.96
C LEU A 18 21.80 2.68 -25.68
N VAL A 19 21.61 3.74 -24.87
CA VAL A 19 20.29 4.35 -24.66
C VAL A 19 20.38 5.87 -24.83
N PRO A 20 20.62 6.37 -26.05
CA PRO A 20 20.29 7.74 -26.38
C PRO A 20 18.77 7.86 -26.20
N ASP A 21 18.31 8.76 -25.34
CA ASP A 21 16.89 9.00 -25.04
C ASP A 21 16.24 8.08 -23.99
N ASP A 22 16.93 7.75 -22.89
CA ASP A 22 16.19 7.38 -21.66
C ASP A 22 15.69 8.66 -20.96
N PRO A 23 14.39 9.00 -21.01
CA PRO A 23 13.83 10.13 -20.27
C PRO A 23 13.93 9.98 -18.74
N TYR A 24 14.34 8.80 -18.25
CA TYR A 24 14.58 8.51 -16.84
C TYR A 24 16.06 8.42 -16.46
N ALA A 25 17.00 8.65 -17.40
CA ALA A 25 18.41 8.80 -17.07
C ALA A 25 18.57 10.03 -16.16
N SER A 26 18.79 9.78 -14.87
CA SER A 26 19.04 10.83 -13.89
C SER A 26 20.38 11.51 -14.22
N ASP A 27 20.30 12.74 -14.73
CA ASP A 27 21.45 13.58 -15.05
C ASP A 27 22.36 13.74 -13.81
N PRO A 28 23.57 13.16 -13.79
CA PRO A 28 24.47 13.23 -12.64
C PRO A 28 25.06 14.63 -12.44
N SER A 29 24.96 15.50 -13.46
CA SER A 29 25.42 16.88 -13.41
C SER A 29 24.36 17.87 -12.90
N ARG A 30 23.09 17.43 -12.80
CA ARG A 30 22.09 18.09 -11.96
C ARG A 30 22.38 17.70 -10.51
N PRO A 31 22.78 18.64 -9.63
CA PRO A 31 22.69 18.34 -8.22
C PRO A 31 21.24 17.95 -7.91
N ALA A 32 21.00 17.08 -6.93
CA ALA A 32 19.67 16.79 -6.40
C ALA A 32 19.07 18.02 -5.67
N THR A 33 19.17 19.20 -6.28
CA THR A 33 18.86 20.52 -5.73
C THR A 33 17.37 20.86 -5.79
N SER A 34 16.47 19.88 -5.98
CA SER A 34 15.07 20.06 -5.55
C SER A 34 14.84 19.67 -4.08
N ALA A 35 15.88 19.20 -3.38
CA ALA A 35 15.82 18.83 -1.97
C ALA A 35 16.40 19.88 -1.00
N ALA A 36 16.74 21.08 -1.48
CA ALA A 36 16.99 22.22 -0.61
C ALA A 36 15.65 22.67 0.01
N GLY A 37 15.38 22.17 1.22
CA GLY A 37 14.16 22.25 2.03
C GLY A 37 13.14 23.34 1.64
N PRO A 38 12.13 23.01 0.83
CA PRO A 38 11.00 23.90 0.63
C PRO A 38 10.40 24.31 1.98
N TRP A 39 10.19 25.60 2.21
CA TRP A 39 9.66 26.13 3.47
C TRP A 39 8.32 25.47 3.86
N TRP A 40 7.54 25.01 2.88
CA TRP A 40 6.29 24.26 3.09
C TRP A 40 6.50 22.94 3.84
N ARG A 41 7.71 22.37 3.86
CA ARG A 41 7.99 21.18 4.71
C ARG A 41 7.80 21.51 6.18
N TRP A 42 8.20 22.71 6.61
CA TRP A 42 8.02 23.16 7.98
C TRP A 42 6.55 23.38 8.34
N LEU A 43 5.69 23.68 7.35
CA LEU A 43 4.24 23.73 7.54
C LEU A 43 3.67 22.39 8.02
N PHE A 44 4.29 21.25 7.69
CA PHE A 44 3.85 19.93 8.14
C PHE A 44 4.67 19.42 9.34
N VAL A 45 5.99 19.66 9.33
CA VAL A 45 6.88 19.18 10.40
C VAL A 45 6.57 19.87 11.73
N LEU A 46 6.40 21.20 11.75
CA LEU A 46 6.20 21.93 13.01
C LEU A 46 4.87 21.56 13.68
N PRO A 47 3.71 21.54 12.99
CA PRO A 47 2.47 21.09 13.62
C PRO A 47 2.51 19.62 14.02
N GLY A 48 3.14 18.76 13.21
CA GLY A 48 3.31 17.34 13.55
C GLY A 48 4.11 17.16 14.84
N LEU A 49 5.26 17.84 14.95
CA LEU A 49 6.10 17.78 16.15
C LEU A 49 5.40 18.42 17.36
N ALA A 50 4.68 19.52 17.16
CA ALA A 50 3.88 20.16 18.21
C ALA A 50 2.78 19.22 18.71
N ALA A 51 2.11 18.48 17.82
CA ALA A 51 1.10 17.48 18.19
C ALA A 51 1.72 16.30 18.97
N VAL A 52 2.90 15.82 18.56
CA VAL A 52 3.64 14.78 19.29
C VAL A 52 4.05 15.27 20.68
N ALA A 53 4.61 16.48 20.78
CA ALA A 53 5.00 17.08 22.06
C ALA A 53 3.80 17.30 22.98
N TYR A 54 2.67 17.79 22.44
CA TYR A 54 1.44 17.98 23.19
C TYR A 54 0.85 16.65 23.68
N GLY A 55 0.81 15.62 22.82
CA GLY A 55 0.38 14.27 23.20
C GLY A 55 1.28 13.66 24.27
N GLY A 56 2.60 13.80 24.12
CA GLY A 56 3.58 13.35 25.11
C GLY A 56 3.44 14.06 26.45
N TYR A 57 3.28 15.39 26.43
CA TYR A 57 3.01 16.18 27.64
C TYR A 57 1.71 15.74 28.32
N GLY A 58 0.63 15.55 27.56
CA GLY A 58 -0.63 15.04 28.07
C GLY A 58 -0.49 13.66 28.73
N LEU A 59 0.27 12.75 28.11
CA LEU A 59 0.52 11.41 28.66
C LEU A 59 1.33 11.45 29.96
N LEU A 60 2.37 12.29 30.02
CA LEU A 60 3.22 12.44 31.21
C LEU A 60 2.51 13.14 32.37
N THR A 61 1.53 14.01 32.07
CA THR A 61 0.77 14.76 33.09
C THR A 61 -0.57 14.13 33.44
N ALA A 62 -0.94 13.03 32.78
CA ALA A 62 -2.21 12.36 33.02
C ALA A 62 -2.31 11.71 34.41
N GLY A 63 -1.18 11.36 35.03
CA GLY A 63 -1.16 10.60 36.28
C GLY A 63 -1.95 9.29 36.13
N ASP A 64 -2.79 8.97 37.10
CA ASP A 64 -3.59 7.74 37.12
C ASP A 64 -4.81 7.75 36.16
N ARG A 65 -5.05 8.86 35.44
CA ARG A 65 -6.18 8.94 34.50
C ARG A 65 -6.00 8.05 33.28
N ILE A 66 -4.77 7.70 32.94
CA ILE A 66 -4.43 6.84 31.81
C ILE A 66 -3.63 5.64 32.34
N PRO A 67 -4.18 4.41 32.26
CA PRO A 67 -3.39 3.22 32.55
C PRO A 67 -2.29 3.06 31.49
N LEU A 68 -1.08 3.53 31.81
CA LEU A 68 0.06 3.60 30.89
C LEU A 68 0.45 2.22 30.35
N ASP A 69 0.29 1.16 31.15
CA ASP A 69 0.56 -0.22 30.76
C ASP A 69 -0.37 -0.68 29.62
N SER A 70 -1.66 -0.38 29.75
CA SER A 70 -2.69 -0.73 28.77
C SER A 70 -2.56 0.12 27.51
N TRP A 71 -2.27 1.42 27.68
CA TRP A 71 -1.97 2.31 26.56
C TRP A 71 -0.74 1.84 25.78
N LEU A 72 0.35 1.51 26.47
CA LEU A 72 1.60 1.08 25.85
C LEU A 72 1.42 -0.26 25.14
N ARG A 73 0.69 -1.21 25.76
CA ARG A 73 0.34 -2.49 25.13
C ARG A 73 -0.46 -2.30 23.85
N TRP A 74 -1.43 -1.39 23.85
CA TRP A 74 -2.20 -1.06 22.65
C TRP A 74 -1.34 -0.37 21.58
N PHE A 75 -0.52 0.62 21.97
CA PHE A 75 0.31 1.40 21.06
C PHE A 75 1.40 0.55 20.41
N VAL A 76 2.23 -0.12 21.24
CA VAL A 76 3.30 -1.00 20.77
C VAL A 76 2.72 -2.23 20.07
N GLY A 77 1.67 -2.83 20.64
CA GLY A 77 1.01 -3.98 20.04
C GLY A 77 0.47 -3.68 18.64
N SER A 78 -0.16 -2.53 18.43
CA SER A 78 -0.65 -2.11 17.11
C SER A 78 0.48 -1.89 16.11
N ALA A 79 1.58 -1.25 16.54
CA ALA A 79 2.76 -1.05 15.68
C ALA A 79 3.39 -2.40 15.28
N LEU A 80 3.55 -3.32 16.22
CA LEU A 80 4.08 -4.66 15.95
C LEU A 80 3.17 -5.45 15.01
N VAL A 81 1.85 -5.42 15.21
CA VAL A 81 0.90 -6.07 14.29
C VAL A 81 1.01 -5.47 12.89
N HIS A 82 1.18 -4.15 12.77
CA HIS A 82 1.35 -3.51 11.47
C HIS A 82 2.64 -3.98 10.77
N ASP A 83 3.78 -3.87 11.45
CA ASP A 83 5.09 -4.13 10.85
C ASP A 83 5.35 -5.62 10.61
N LEU A 84 4.86 -6.48 11.51
CA LEU A 84 5.13 -7.93 11.45
C LEU A 84 4.04 -8.73 10.75
N VAL A 85 2.85 -8.17 10.55
CA VAL A 85 1.73 -8.87 9.89
C VAL A 85 1.25 -8.12 8.66
N VAL A 86 0.84 -6.86 8.81
CA VAL A 86 0.21 -6.11 7.72
C VAL A 86 1.21 -5.89 6.57
N VAL A 87 2.42 -5.44 6.87
CA VAL A 87 3.46 -5.19 5.85
C VAL A 87 3.84 -6.51 5.12
N PRO A 88 4.19 -7.62 5.80
CA PRO A 88 4.52 -8.87 5.12
C PRO A 88 3.38 -9.42 4.26
N VAL A 89 2.12 -9.34 4.72
CA VAL A 89 0.96 -9.75 3.93
C VAL A 89 0.83 -8.91 2.66
N TRP A 90 1.01 -7.59 2.75
CA TRP A 90 0.99 -6.71 1.58
C TRP A 90 2.10 -7.02 0.58
N LEU A 91 3.31 -7.27 1.06
CA LEU A 91 4.43 -7.67 0.21
C LEU A 91 4.17 -9.02 -0.46
N ALA A 92 3.63 -9.99 0.27
CA ALA A 92 3.26 -11.29 -0.28
C ALA A 92 2.18 -11.17 -1.37
N LEU A 93 1.16 -10.33 -1.15
CA LEU A 93 0.11 -10.06 -2.14
C LEU A 93 0.66 -9.35 -3.39
N GLY A 94 1.52 -8.35 -3.20
CA GLY A 94 2.20 -7.66 -4.30
C GLY A 94 3.08 -8.60 -5.12
N TRP A 95 3.85 -9.45 -4.44
CA TRP A 95 4.68 -10.49 -5.07
C TRP A 95 3.83 -11.53 -5.80
N ALA A 96 2.77 -12.04 -5.17
CA ALA A 96 1.80 -12.96 -5.76
C ALA A 96 1.17 -12.38 -7.05
N ALA A 97 0.71 -11.13 -6.99
CA ALA A 97 0.16 -10.42 -8.14
C ALA A 97 1.23 -10.26 -9.24
N ALA A 98 2.47 -9.92 -8.89
CA ALA A 98 3.55 -9.82 -9.85
C ALA A 98 3.88 -11.17 -10.51
N ARG A 99 3.84 -12.26 -9.74
CA ARG A 99 4.21 -13.62 -10.15
C ARG A 99 3.14 -14.31 -10.99
N TRP A 100 1.86 -14.10 -10.69
CA TRP A 100 0.76 -14.85 -11.29
C TRP A 100 -0.16 -14.03 -12.19
N LEU A 101 -0.23 -12.70 -12.03
CA LEU A 101 -1.11 -11.86 -12.84
C LEU A 101 -0.34 -11.11 -13.94
N PRO A 102 -0.93 -10.99 -15.15
CA PRO A 102 -0.40 -10.12 -16.19
C PRO A 102 -0.47 -8.66 -15.73
N ALA A 103 0.46 -7.83 -16.20
CA ALA A 103 0.62 -6.44 -15.75
C ALA A 103 -0.69 -5.62 -15.68
N PRO A 104 -1.61 -5.69 -16.68
CA PRO A 104 -2.87 -4.93 -16.64
C PRO A 104 -3.83 -5.34 -15.51
N ALA A 105 -3.71 -6.55 -14.97
CA ALA A 105 -4.61 -7.06 -13.92
C ALA A 105 -4.08 -6.87 -12.49
N ARG A 106 -2.82 -6.46 -12.32
CA ARG A 106 -2.18 -6.30 -11.01
C ARG A 106 -2.86 -5.22 -10.16
N ALA A 107 -3.08 -4.03 -10.72
CA ALA A 107 -3.70 -2.92 -10.00
C ALA A 107 -5.15 -3.24 -9.57
N PRO A 108 -6.04 -3.75 -10.44
CA PRO A 108 -7.39 -4.18 -10.02
C PRO A 108 -7.38 -5.21 -8.88
N ALA A 109 -6.48 -6.19 -8.94
CA ALA A 109 -6.36 -7.22 -7.90
C ALA A 109 -5.90 -6.64 -6.56
N LEU A 110 -4.89 -5.76 -6.55
CA LEU A 110 -4.43 -5.12 -5.33
C LEU A 110 -5.50 -4.21 -4.73
N VAL A 111 -6.21 -3.43 -5.54
CA VAL A 111 -7.33 -2.59 -5.06
C VAL A 111 -8.42 -3.45 -4.42
N ALA A 112 -8.82 -4.54 -5.07
CA ALA A 112 -9.82 -5.45 -4.51
C ALA A 112 -9.37 -6.08 -3.19
N ALA A 113 -8.08 -6.43 -3.09
CA ALA A 113 -7.48 -6.92 -1.84
C ALA A 113 -7.47 -5.86 -0.74
N VAL A 114 -7.14 -4.59 -1.05
CA VAL A 114 -7.13 -3.48 -0.07
C VAL A 114 -8.54 -3.31 0.49
N VAL A 115 -9.52 -3.16 -0.39
CA VAL A 115 -10.90 -2.90 -0.01
C VAL A 115 -11.45 -4.07 0.82
N SER A 116 -11.19 -5.31 0.39
CA SER A 116 -11.60 -6.51 1.14
C SER A 116 -10.96 -6.57 2.53
N GLY A 117 -9.66 -6.25 2.63
CA GLY A 117 -8.94 -6.21 3.90
C GLY A 117 -9.52 -5.15 4.86
N VAL A 118 -9.76 -3.94 4.37
CA VAL A 118 -10.37 -2.86 5.17
C VAL A 118 -11.76 -3.24 5.65
N LEU A 119 -12.62 -3.76 4.76
CA LEU A 119 -13.96 -4.22 5.12
C LEU A 119 -13.91 -5.32 6.17
N THR A 120 -12.94 -6.25 6.04
CA THR A 120 -12.74 -7.32 7.02
C THR A 120 -12.37 -6.76 8.38
N VAL A 121 -11.40 -5.84 8.48
CA VAL A 121 -10.99 -5.24 9.76
C VAL A 121 -12.13 -4.47 10.42
N VAL A 122 -12.92 -3.71 9.64
CA VAL A 122 -14.07 -2.96 10.14
C VAL A 122 -15.20 -3.88 10.61
N ALA A 123 -15.46 -4.97 9.89
CA ALA A 123 -16.53 -5.92 10.22
C ALA A 123 -16.13 -6.92 11.32
N LEU A 124 -14.83 -7.14 11.54
CA LEU A 124 -14.29 -8.13 12.46
C LEU A 124 -14.89 -8.09 13.86
N PRO A 125 -15.05 -6.94 14.55
CA PRO A 125 -15.64 -6.94 15.89
C PRO A 125 -17.07 -7.49 15.92
N PHE A 126 -17.87 -7.19 14.90
CA PHE A 126 -19.25 -7.68 14.79
C PHE A 126 -19.29 -9.18 14.48
N VAL A 127 -18.37 -9.67 13.65
CA VAL A 127 -18.23 -11.11 13.36
C VAL A 127 -17.81 -11.87 14.62
N LEU A 128 -16.96 -11.28 15.46
CA LEU A 128 -16.55 -11.86 16.74
C LEU A 128 -17.60 -11.72 17.84
N GLY A 129 -18.76 -11.10 17.54
CA GLY A 129 -19.87 -10.95 18.50
C GLY A 129 -19.63 -9.88 19.58
N TYR A 130 -18.64 -9.00 19.41
CA TYR A 130 -18.45 -7.91 20.36
C TYR A 130 -19.66 -6.98 20.35
N GLY A 131 -20.29 -6.81 21.52
CA GLY A 131 -21.52 -6.04 21.68
C GLY A 131 -22.81 -6.85 21.50
N ALA A 132 -22.72 -8.17 21.31
CA ALA A 132 -23.89 -9.04 21.39
C ALA A 132 -24.33 -9.21 22.86
N ASP A 133 -25.64 -9.20 23.07
CA ASP A 133 -26.27 -9.45 24.37
C ASP A 133 -27.33 -10.54 24.18
N GLU A 134 -27.17 -11.67 24.87
CA GLU A 134 -28.09 -12.80 24.80
C GLU A 134 -29.49 -12.43 25.32
N ALA A 135 -29.59 -11.45 26.21
CA ALA A 135 -30.87 -10.95 26.72
C ALA A 135 -31.59 -10.05 25.70
N ASN A 136 -30.88 -9.54 24.69
CA ASN A 136 -31.40 -8.60 23.70
C ASN A 136 -30.88 -8.93 22.30
N PRO A 137 -31.47 -9.94 21.63
CA PRO A 137 -31.02 -10.41 20.31
C PRO A 137 -31.15 -9.36 19.18
N SER A 138 -31.70 -8.18 19.46
CA SER A 138 -31.78 -7.05 18.53
C SER A 138 -30.46 -6.27 18.38
N PHE A 139 -29.46 -6.46 19.25
CA PHE A 139 -28.18 -5.75 19.15
C PHE A 139 -27.32 -6.20 17.96
N LEU A 140 -27.34 -7.50 17.62
CA LEU A 140 -26.61 -8.08 16.50
C LEU A 140 -27.51 -9.07 15.71
N PRO A 141 -28.58 -8.59 15.03
CA PRO A 141 -29.58 -9.48 14.45
C PRO A 141 -29.14 -10.14 13.14
N ARG A 142 -28.07 -9.62 12.51
CA ARG A 142 -27.53 -10.14 11.25
C ARG A 142 -26.40 -11.11 11.47
N ASP A 143 -26.31 -12.09 10.58
CA ASP A 143 -25.11 -12.92 10.43
C ASP A 143 -24.03 -12.10 9.70
N TYR A 144 -23.27 -11.32 10.48
CA TYR A 144 -22.19 -10.47 9.97
C TYR A 144 -21.09 -11.27 9.28
N GLY A 145 -20.89 -12.55 9.67
CA GLY A 145 -19.93 -13.43 9.02
C GLY A 145 -20.35 -13.72 7.58
N ARG A 146 -21.60 -14.15 7.39
CA ARG A 146 -22.17 -14.38 6.05
C ARG A 146 -22.20 -13.10 5.21
N ASP A 147 -22.64 -11.99 5.79
CA ASP A 147 -22.74 -10.73 5.07
C ASP A 147 -21.37 -10.19 4.65
N LEU A 148 -20.36 -10.30 5.51
CA LEU A 148 -18.99 -9.95 5.17
C LEU A 148 -18.45 -10.80 4.02
N LEU A 149 -18.65 -12.13 4.06
CA LEU A 149 -18.23 -13.03 2.99
C LEU A 149 -18.86 -12.65 1.65
N LEU A 150 -20.15 -12.33 1.64
CA LEU A 150 -20.85 -11.91 0.43
C LEU A 150 -20.30 -10.59 -0.14
N VAL A 151 -20.04 -9.61 0.72
CA VAL A 151 -19.48 -8.32 0.29
C VAL A 151 -18.05 -8.49 -0.23
N VAL A 152 -17.19 -9.22 0.48
CA VAL A 152 -15.81 -9.51 0.04
C VAL A 152 -15.82 -10.27 -1.28
N ALA A 153 -16.67 -11.29 -1.42
CA ALA A 153 -16.82 -12.02 -2.68
C ALA A 153 -17.26 -11.09 -3.83
N GLY A 154 -18.19 -10.17 -3.57
CA GLY A 154 -18.62 -9.16 -4.53
C GLY A 154 -17.48 -8.23 -4.96
N VAL A 155 -16.69 -7.72 -4.00
CA VAL A 155 -15.53 -6.85 -4.27
C VAL A 155 -14.48 -7.58 -5.10
N LEU A 156 -14.15 -8.82 -4.73
CA LEU A 156 -13.19 -9.65 -5.48
C LEU A 156 -13.69 -9.95 -6.90
N LEU A 157 -14.99 -10.22 -7.06
CA LEU A 157 -15.61 -10.42 -8.37
C LEU A 157 -15.49 -9.18 -9.26
N VAL A 158 -15.80 -7.99 -8.71
CA VAL A 158 -15.65 -6.72 -9.43
C VAL A 158 -14.19 -6.48 -9.82
N GLY A 159 -13.25 -6.74 -8.91
CA GLY A 159 -11.82 -6.67 -9.18
C GLY A 159 -11.38 -7.63 -10.29
N ALA A 160 -11.88 -8.86 -10.28
CA ALA A 160 -11.59 -9.87 -11.30
C ALA A 160 -12.14 -9.48 -12.68
N VAL A 161 -13.38 -8.98 -12.73
CA VAL A 161 -13.98 -8.47 -13.98
C VAL A 161 -13.19 -7.28 -14.52
N TRP A 162 -12.81 -6.34 -13.66
CA TRP A 162 -11.99 -5.21 -14.06
C TRP A 162 -10.62 -5.66 -14.58
N GLY A 163 -9.94 -6.58 -13.88
CA GLY A 163 -8.68 -7.18 -14.34
C GLY A 163 -8.82 -7.87 -15.69
N ALA A 164 -9.89 -8.65 -15.90
CA ALA A 164 -10.17 -9.31 -17.18
C ALA A 164 -10.39 -8.29 -18.30
N VAL A 165 -11.14 -7.22 -18.06
CA VAL A 165 -11.35 -6.13 -19.03
C VAL A 165 -10.03 -5.43 -19.35
N ALA A 166 -9.20 -5.15 -18.35
CA ALA A 166 -7.89 -4.53 -18.54
C ALA A 166 -6.96 -5.38 -19.42
N ILE A 167 -6.92 -6.70 -19.18
CA ILE A 167 -6.17 -7.65 -20.02
C ILE A 167 -6.68 -7.63 -21.46
N ARG A 168 -8.00 -7.68 -21.66
CA ARG A 168 -8.61 -7.68 -23.01
C ARG A 168 -8.29 -6.40 -23.76
N ARG A 169 -8.33 -5.25 -23.08
CA ARG A 169 -7.98 -3.94 -23.67
C ARG A 169 -6.51 -3.86 -24.07
N ALA A 170 -5.60 -4.33 -23.22
CA ALA A 170 -4.16 -4.36 -23.54
C ALA A 170 -3.89 -5.21 -24.80
N ARG A 171 -4.44 -6.43 -24.85
CA ARG A 171 -4.29 -7.32 -26.01
C ARG A 171 -4.93 -6.77 -27.29
N ALA A 172 -5.98 -5.96 -27.19
CA ALA A 172 -6.61 -5.33 -28.35
C ALA A 172 -5.77 -4.15 -28.88
N ALA A 173 -5.08 -3.43 -28.00
CA ALA A 173 -4.19 -2.34 -28.38
C ALA A 173 -2.92 -2.86 -29.09
N GLU A 174 -2.35 -3.97 -28.61
CA GLU A 174 -1.19 -4.63 -29.24
C GLU A 174 -1.50 -5.04 -30.69
N ARG A 175 -2.61 -5.74 -30.94
CA ARG A 175 -3.01 -6.16 -32.30
C ARG A 175 -3.15 -5.00 -33.29
N ARG A 176 -3.72 -3.86 -32.85
CA ARG A 176 -3.86 -2.68 -33.71
C ARG A 176 -2.52 -2.06 -34.10
N ARG A 177 -1.51 -2.18 -33.24
CA ARG A 177 -0.17 -1.65 -33.49
C ARG A 177 0.56 -2.48 -34.55
N ASP A 178 0.39 -3.80 -34.49
CA ASP A 178 0.96 -4.73 -35.46
C ASP A 178 0.38 -4.50 -36.87
N ASP A 179 -0.94 -4.34 -36.99
CA ASP A 179 -1.60 -4.02 -38.27
C ASP A 179 -1.07 -2.72 -38.89
N CYS A 180 -0.83 -1.69 -38.07
CA CYS A 180 -0.33 -0.41 -38.56
C CYS A 180 1.16 -0.48 -38.96
N GLY A 181 1.95 -1.33 -38.31
CA GLY A 181 3.35 -1.58 -38.66
C GLY A 181 3.51 -2.35 -39.96
N VAL A 182 2.58 -3.25 -40.29
CA VAL A 182 2.59 -4.01 -41.55
C VAL A 182 2.22 -3.15 -42.76
N ILE A 183 1.36 -2.14 -42.60
CA ILE A 183 0.96 -1.24 -43.70
C ILE A 183 2.02 -0.18 -44.01
N GLY A 184 2.92 0.11 -43.07
CA GLY A 184 3.98 1.12 -43.21
C GLY A 184 5.30 0.62 -43.79
N ALA A 185 5.43 -0.68 -44.07
CA ALA A 185 6.62 -1.31 -44.65
C ALA A 185 6.37 -1.72 -46.11
#